data_AF-A0A9D5RIF2-F1
#
_entry.id   AF-A0A9D5RIF2-F1
#
_cell.length_a   1.000
_cell.length_b   1.000
_cell.length_c   1.000
_cell.angle_alpha   90.00
_cell.angle_beta   90.00
_cell.angle_gamma   90.00
#
_symmetry.space_group_name_H-M   'P 1'
#
loop_
_entity.id
_entity.type
_entity.pdbx_description
1 polymer ?
#
loop_
_entity_poly.entity_id
_entity_poly.type
_entity_poly.pdbx_seq_one_letter_code
_entity_poly.pdbx_strand_id
1 'polypeptide(L)'
;MKKFKIQICLLGYQRYLDKIEKLQKYSSKLFEITNCIEIKQLPSCDLEWGYSDKCICQLLTSSKIDNNSVDLCLCFIDSPIECNYFTRDLSLFDSKTVLCSFYQVESIFNEENVDIFNYIHGIVLKEIVQVAALHEVNEDYFLHDDTRNCLFDMCGLKRDIAIKYGMPSLCPSCIAKIESTAVDKEFVPLLNKEFKSFKKLLFYRIIDFVKRKPLLSITITVISTIMMNVLSSFLFELLKSLF
;
A
#
# COMPACT_ATOMS: atom_id res chain seq x y z
N MET A 1 -13.59 7.41 16.62
CA MET A 1 -12.92 6.10 16.53
C MET A 1 -11.50 6.08 17.17
N LYS A 2 -11.13 5.00 17.87
CA LYS A 2 -9.73 4.74 18.32
C LYS A 2 -8.88 4.30 17.12
N LYS A 3 -7.61 4.71 17.05
CA LYS A 3 -6.70 4.26 15.99
C LYS A 3 -6.24 2.82 16.21
N PHE A 4 -6.09 2.07 15.12
CA PHE A 4 -5.44 0.76 15.11
C PHE A 4 -3.93 0.94 15.28
N LYS A 5 -3.37 0.23 16.26
CA LYS A 5 -1.93 0.21 16.54
C LYS A 5 -1.26 -0.87 15.72
N ILE A 6 -0.26 -0.48 14.93
CA ILE A 6 0.43 -1.39 14.03
C ILE A 6 1.91 -1.51 14.44
N GLN A 7 2.37 -2.74 14.56
CA GLN A 7 3.79 -3.08 14.64
C GLN A 7 4.32 -3.43 13.26
N ILE A 8 5.48 -2.91 12.90
CA ILE A 8 6.21 -3.30 11.69
C ILE A 8 7.43 -4.14 12.11
N CYS A 9 7.59 -5.31 11.51
CA CYS A 9 8.79 -6.13 11.63
C CYS A 9 9.52 -6.17 10.28
N LEU A 10 10.77 -5.74 10.26
CA LEU A 10 11.61 -5.72 9.08
C LEU A 10 12.53 -6.94 9.11
N LEU A 11 12.35 -7.87 8.17
CA LEU A 11 13.03 -9.16 8.12
C LEU A 11 14.16 -9.12 7.08
N GLY A 12 15.41 -9.16 7.56
CA GLY A 12 16.60 -9.08 6.72
C GLY A 12 16.81 -7.68 6.15
N TYR A 13 17.54 -7.62 5.04
CA TYR A 13 17.78 -6.38 4.31
C TYR A 13 16.47 -5.78 3.78
N GLN A 14 16.34 -4.46 3.85
CA GLN A 14 15.14 -3.73 3.43
C GLN A 14 15.46 -2.69 2.36
N ARG A 15 15.10 -2.99 1.11
CA ARG A 15 15.26 -2.05 -0.02
C ARG A 15 14.43 -0.78 0.12
N TYR A 16 13.27 -0.84 0.77
CA TYR A 16 12.29 0.26 0.82
C TYR A 16 12.18 0.89 2.22
N LEU A 17 13.28 0.94 2.97
CA LEU A 17 13.29 1.52 4.32
C LEU A 17 12.76 2.96 4.35
N ASP A 18 13.09 3.78 3.34
CA ASP A 18 12.60 5.16 3.20
C ASP A 18 11.06 5.23 3.09
N LYS A 19 10.44 4.23 2.44
CA LYS A 19 8.99 4.11 2.30
C LYS A 19 8.34 3.62 3.60
N ILE A 20 8.99 2.74 4.34
CA ILE A 20 8.55 2.31 5.68
C ILE A 20 8.63 3.50 6.65
N GLU A 21 9.70 4.28 6.64
CA GLU A 21 9.82 5.50 7.45
C GLU A 21 8.76 6.54 7.08
N LYS A 22 8.43 6.66 5.79
CA LYS A 22 7.32 7.49 5.32
C LYS A 22 5.98 7.01 5.91
N LEU A 23 5.74 5.69 5.99
CA LEU A 23 4.54 5.12 6.60
C LEU A 23 4.49 5.41 8.12
N GLN A 24 5.61 5.29 8.82
CA GLN A 24 5.69 5.61 10.26
C GLN A 24 5.31 7.06 10.57
N LYS A 25 5.71 7.99 9.69
CA LYS A 25 5.39 9.42 9.78
C LYS A 25 4.02 9.78 9.18
N TYR A 26 3.31 8.81 8.60
CA TYR A 26 2.05 9.05 7.91
C TYR A 26 0.92 9.35 8.90
N SER A 27 0.30 10.51 8.75
CA SER A 27 -0.80 10.95 9.62
C SER A 27 -2.14 10.36 9.17
N SER A 28 -2.43 9.12 9.56
CA SER A 28 -3.76 8.52 9.38
C SER A 28 -4.69 8.80 10.56
N LYS A 29 -6.00 8.85 10.28
CA LYS A 29 -7.06 8.80 11.30
C LYS A 29 -7.50 7.39 11.65
N LEU A 30 -7.15 6.40 10.82
CA LEU A 30 -7.47 4.99 11.04
C LEU A 30 -6.42 4.29 11.88
N PHE A 31 -5.14 4.54 11.60
CA PHE A 31 -4.05 3.80 12.22
C PHE A 31 -2.89 4.68 12.66
N GLU A 32 -2.02 4.08 13.45
CA GLU A 32 -0.70 4.60 13.80
C GLU A 32 0.31 3.46 13.86
N ILE A 33 1.55 3.72 13.41
CA ILE A 33 2.64 2.77 13.59
C ILE A 33 3.24 3.03 14.97
N THR A 34 3.12 2.07 15.87
CA THR A 34 3.61 2.22 17.25
C THR A 34 5.04 1.74 17.42
N ASN A 35 5.40 0.67 16.71
CA ASN A 35 6.72 0.03 16.81
C ASN A 35 7.25 -0.32 15.43
N CYS A 36 8.57 -0.28 15.29
CA CYS A 36 9.28 -0.84 14.16
C CYS A 36 10.48 -1.62 14.67
N ILE A 37 10.48 -2.93 14.42
CA ILE A 37 11.50 -3.87 14.89
C ILE A 37 12.26 -4.38 13.66
N GLU A 38 13.58 -4.51 13.78
CA GLU A 38 14.42 -5.02 12.70
C GLU A 38 15.09 -6.33 13.13
N ILE A 39 14.90 -7.38 12.34
CA ILE A 39 15.55 -8.68 12.49
C ILE A 39 16.54 -8.82 11.32
N LYS A 40 17.78 -8.39 11.54
CA LYS A 40 18.79 -8.28 10.47
C LYS A 40 19.24 -9.62 9.89
N GLN A 41 19.30 -10.65 10.74
CA GLN A 41 19.81 -11.97 10.34
C GLN A 41 18.64 -12.90 10.10
N LEU A 42 18.48 -13.29 8.84
CA LEU A 42 17.56 -14.35 8.45
C LEU A 42 18.22 -15.72 8.62
N PRO A 43 17.43 -16.77 8.90
CA PRO A 43 17.93 -18.14 8.82
C PRO A 43 18.28 -18.50 7.36
N SER A 44 18.87 -19.67 7.14
CA SER A 44 18.99 -20.21 5.78
C SER A 44 17.61 -20.43 5.18
N CYS A 45 17.46 -20.16 3.87
CA CYS A 45 16.23 -20.46 3.15
C CYS A 45 15.89 -21.95 3.27
N ASP A 46 14.65 -22.25 3.62
CA ASP A 46 14.11 -23.61 3.71
C ASP A 46 13.27 -23.99 2.47
N LEU A 47 13.06 -23.04 1.56
CA LEU A 47 12.63 -23.25 0.17
C LEU A 47 13.78 -22.84 -0.77
N GLU A 48 13.69 -23.14 -2.07
CA GLU A 48 14.78 -22.91 -3.04
C GLU A 48 15.46 -21.53 -2.89
N TRP A 49 14.67 -20.46 -2.96
CA TRP A 49 15.13 -19.07 -2.83
C TRP A 49 14.25 -18.26 -1.87
N GLY A 50 13.49 -18.93 -1.00
CA GLY A 50 12.47 -18.29 -0.17
C GLY A 50 12.30 -18.95 1.18
N TYR A 51 11.29 -18.48 1.90
CA TYR A 51 11.00 -18.92 3.26
C TYR A 51 9.59 -19.47 3.38
N SER A 52 9.45 -20.63 4.04
CA SER A 52 8.13 -21.13 4.46
C SER A 52 7.57 -20.31 5.61
N ASP A 53 6.26 -20.38 5.81
CA ASP A 53 5.64 -19.71 6.95
C ASP A 53 6.16 -20.26 8.27
N LYS A 54 6.43 -21.57 8.33
CA LYS A 54 6.98 -22.24 9.51
C LYS A 54 8.33 -21.65 9.89
N CYS A 55 9.22 -21.45 8.92
CA CYS A 55 10.53 -20.85 9.16
C CYS A 55 10.42 -19.41 9.67
N ILE A 56 9.53 -18.60 9.10
CA ILE A 56 9.31 -17.22 9.55
C ILE A 56 8.69 -17.19 10.94
N CYS A 57 7.69 -18.04 11.25
CA CYS A 57 7.10 -18.14 12.58
C CYS A 57 8.15 -18.50 13.64
N GLN A 58 9.08 -19.41 13.33
CA GLN A 58 10.21 -19.76 14.21
C GLN A 58 11.17 -18.59 14.42
N LEU A 59 11.47 -17.83 13.37
CA LEU A 59 12.29 -16.62 13.46
C LEU A 59 11.65 -15.58 14.40
N LEU A 60 10.36 -15.29 14.22
CA LEU A 60 9.63 -14.33 15.07
C LEU A 60 9.59 -14.79 16.53
N THR A 61 9.36 -16.09 16.77
CA THR A 61 9.35 -16.68 18.12
C THR A 61 10.72 -16.57 18.79
N SER A 62 11.79 -16.98 18.08
CA SER A 62 13.16 -16.92 18.62
C SER A 62 13.65 -15.49 18.86
N SER A 63 13.14 -14.54 18.07
CA SER A 63 13.41 -13.10 18.23
C SER A 63 12.53 -12.44 19.31
N LYS A 64 11.66 -13.21 19.97
CA LYS A 64 10.76 -12.76 21.05
C LYS A 64 9.85 -11.59 20.63
N ILE A 65 9.33 -11.64 19.40
CA ILE A 65 8.34 -10.68 18.95
C ILE A 65 7.05 -10.86 19.75
N ASP A 66 6.62 -9.80 20.43
CA ASP A 66 5.37 -9.75 21.17
C ASP A 66 4.41 -8.77 20.48
N ASN A 67 3.23 -9.27 20.14
CA ASN A 67 2.18 -8.49 19.49
C ASN A 67 1.02 -8.17 20.43
N ASN A 68 1.05 -8.53 21.71
CA ASN A 68 -0.09 -8.36 22.64
C ASN A 68 -0.59 -6.91 22.77
N SER A 69 0.29 -5.92 22.58
CA SER A 69 -0.03 -4.50 22.73
C SER A 69 -0.51 -3.79 21.44
N VAL A 70 -0.50 -4.49 20.31
CA VAL A 70 -0.87 -3.96 18.99
C VAL A 70 -2.08 -4.68 18.41
N ASP A 71 -2.78 -4.03 17.50
CA ASP A 71 -3.95 -4.60 16.83
C ASP A 71 -3.53 -5.41 15.58
N LEU A 72 -2.40 -5.07 14.96
CA LEU A 72 -1.89 -5.70 13.74
C LEU A 72 -0.35 -5.71 13.74
N CYS A 73 0.27 -6.79 13.24
CA CYS A 73 1.70 -6.87 12.97
C CYS A 73 1.97 -7.16 11.49
N LEU A 74 2.76 -6.32 10.84
CA LEU A 74 3.16 -6.48 9.44
C LEU A 74 4.65 -6.79 9.36
N CYS A 75 4.99 -7.97 8.86
CA CYS A 75 6.37 -8.38 8.63
C CYS A 75 6.73 -8.14 7.16
N PHE A 76 7.80 -7.40 6.86
CA PHE A 76 8.26 -7.16 5.50
C PHE A 76 9.56 -7.89 5.19
N ILE A 77 9.62 -8.55 4.04
CA ILE A 77 10.80 -9.29 3.56
C ILE A 77 11.01 -9.04 2.07
N ASP A 78 12.27 -9.00 1.63
CA ASP A 78 12.61 -8.81 0.20
C ASP A 78 12.64 -10.12 -0.62
N SER A 79 12.60 -11.27 0.05
CA SER A 79 12.69 -12.61 -0.54
C SER A 79 11.32 -13.20 -0.89
N PRO A 80 11.26 -14.18 -1.83
CA PRO A 80 10.09 -15.03 -2.03
C PRO A 80 9.63 -15.66 -0.71
N ILE A 81 8.32 -15.78 -0.57
CA ILE A 81 7.67 -16.50 0.53
C ILE A 81 6.91 -17.71 -0.05
N GLU A 82 6.41 -18.56 0.83
CA GLU A 82 5.69 -19.78 0.48
C GLU A 82 4.67 -19.55 -0.67
N CYS A 83 4.66 -20.47 -1.63
CA CYS A 83 3.83 -20.40 -2.85
C CYS A 83 3.99 -19.12 -3.69
N ASN A 84 5.06 -18.34 -3.48
CA ASN A 84 5.32 -17.05 -4.14
C ASN A 84 4.20 -16.01 -3.96
N TYR A 85 3.45 -16.10 -2.86
CA TYR A 85 2.47 -15.07 -2.50
C TYR A 85 3.14 -13.71 -2.27
N PHE A 86 2.34 -12.65 -2.27
CA PHE A 86 2.78 -11.30 -1.89
C PHE A 86 2.41 -10.99 -0.43
N THR A 87 1.30 -11.56 0.07
CA THR A 87 0.96 -11.60 1.50
C THR A 87 0.65 -13.03 1.95
N ARG A 88 0.99 -13.37 3.19
CA ARG A 88 0.61 -14.61 3.88
C ARG A 88 0.12 -14.26 5.28
N ASP A 89 -1.01 -14.79 5.71
CA ASP A 89 -1.28 -14.84 7.14
C ASP A 89 -0.24 -15.75 7.82
N LEU A 90 0.21 -15.36 9.02
CA LEU A 90 1.04 -16.19 9.86
C LEU A 90 0.21 -16.72 11.03
N SER A 91 -0.92 -17.34 10.73
CA SER A 91 -1.85 -17.91 11.73
C SER A 91 -1.21 -18.92 12.69
N LEU A 92 -0.11 -19.58 12.27
CA LEU A 92 0.71 -20.45 13.14
C LEU A 92 1.49 -19.68 14.22
N PHE A 93 1.69 -18.38 14.06
CA PHE A 93 2.34 -17.49 15.03
C PHE A 93 1.32 -16.79 15.92
N ASP A 94 0.39 -16.03 15.31
CA ASP A 94 -0.78 -15.45 15.98
C ASP A 94 -1.88 -15.08 14.96
N SER A 95 -3.02 -14.59 15.44
CA SER A 95 -4.18 -14.24 14.59
C SER A 95 -4.11 -12.86 13.93
N LYS A 96 -3.00 -12.12 14.06
CA LYS A 96 -2.89 -10.72 13.61
C LYS A 96 -1.57 -10.37 12.93
N THR A 97 -0.77 -11.37 12.57
CA THR A 97 0.50 -11.19 11.90
C THR A 97 0.40 -11.55 10.43
N VAL A 98 0.86 -10.64 9.58
CA VAL A 98 0.89 -10.83 8.13
C VAL A 98 2.32 -10.68 7.63
N LEU A 99 2.77 -11.66 6.86
CA LEU A 99 4.04 -11.61 6.14
C LEU A 99 3.81 -11.01 4.75
N CYS A 100 4.60 -9.99 4.41
CA CYS A 100 4.50 -9.21 3.20
C CYS A 100 5.84 -9.30 2.45
N SER A 101 5.82 -9.84 1.24
CA SER A 101 7.01 -9.95 0.40
C SER A 101 7.09 -8.81 -0.61
N PHE A 102 8.25 -8.20 -0.76
CA PHE A 102 8.56 -7.28 -1.87
C PHE A 102 9.11 -8.01 -3.11
N TYR A 103 9.21 -9.34 -3.08
CA TYR A 103 9.72 -10.10 -4.20
C TYR A 103 8.85 -9.90 -5.45
N GLN A 104 9.47 -9.42 -6.54
CA GLN A 104 8.85 -9.03 -7.82
C GLN A 104 7.90 -7.82 -7.76
N VAL A 105 7.60 -7.26 -6.58
CA VAL A 105 6.60 -6.20 -6.45
C VAL A 105 7.06 -4.91 -7.16
N GLU A 106 8.32 -4.52 -7.00
CA GLU A 106 8.84 -3.30 -7.65
C GLU A 106 8.81 -3.37 -9.18
N SER A 107 9.19 -4.51 -9.78
CA SER A 107 9.11 -4.66 -11.24
C SER A 107 7.67 -4.50 -11.73
N ILE A 108 6.72 -5.15 -11.04
CA ILE A 108 5.29 -5.08 -11.34
C ILE A 108 4.77 -3.64 -11.24
N PHE A 109 5.10 -2.95 -10.14
CA PHE A 109 4.62 -1.59 -9.88
C PHE A 109 5.25 -0.56 -10.83
N ASN A 110 6.52 -0.74 -11.20
CA ASN A 110 7.19 0.13 -12.17
C ASN A 110 6.59 0.00 -13.57
N GLU A 111 6.28 -1.22 -14.03
CA GLU A 111 5.61 -1.46 -15.31
C GLU A 111 4.25 -0.74 -15.39
N GLU A 112 3.48 -0.79 -14.30
CA GLU A 112 2.16 -0.17 -14.20
C GLU A 112 2.20 1.29 -13.72
N ASN A 113 3.40 1.85 -13.51
CA ASN A 113 3.61 3.23 -13.13
C ASN A 113 2.97 3.63 -11.77
N VAL A 114 2.98 2.69 -10.83
CA VAL A 114 2.44 2.80 -9.46
C VAL A 114 3.60 2.95 -8.47
N ASP A 115 3.46 3.85 -7.49
CA ASP A 115 4.47 4.00 -6.43
C ASP A 115 4.43 2.77 -5.51
N ILE A 116 5.60 2.18 -5.21
CA ILE A 116 5.73 1.06 -4.27
C ILE A 116 5.16 1.38 -2.89
N PHE A 117 5.08 2.65 -2.49
CA PHE A 117 4.39 3.07 -1.27
C PHE A 117 2.92 2.64 -1.26
N ASN A 118 2.26 2.59 -2.43
CA ASN A 118 0.88 2.11 -2.53
C ASN A 118 0.76 0.63 -2.17
N TYR A 119 1.78 -0.19 -2.42
CA TYR A 119 1.78 -1.59 -1.97
C TYR A 119 1.71 -1.66 -0.45
N ILE A 120 2.65 -0.97 0.21
CA ILE A 120 2.76 -0.92 1.67
C ILE A 120 1.48 -0.37 2.29
N HIS A 121 1.01 0.79 1.82
CA HIS A 121 -0.19 1.44 2.33
C HIS A 121 -1.45 0.61 2.02
N GLY A 122 -1.52 -0.01 0.84
CA GLY A 122 -2.63 -0.85 0.43
C GLY A 122 -2.79 -2.10 1.29
N ILE A 123 -1.68 -2.75 1.67
CA ILE A 123 -1.68 -3.86 2.63
C ILE A 123 -2.18 -3.37 3.97
N VAL A 124 -1.64 -2.27 4.50
CA VAL A 124 -2.10 -1.70 5.78
C VAL A 124 -3.61 -1.51 5.79
N LEU A 125 -4.19 -0.92 4.74
CA LEU A 125 -5.63 -0.72 4.65
C LEU A 125 -6.42 -2.03 4.50
N LYS A 126 -5.93 -2.99 3.71
CA LYS A 126 -6.54 -4.32 3.57
C LYS A 126 -6.61 -5.01 4.94
N GLU A 127 -5.50 -5.07 5.66
CA GLU A 127 -5.42 -5.79 6.93
C GLU A 127 -6.14 -5.08 8.08
N ILE A 128 -6.15 -3.75 8.11
CA ILE A 128 -6.98 -2.99 9.07
C ILE A 128 -8.46 -3.33 8.88
N VAL A 129 -8.96 -3.50 7.65
CA VAL A 129 -10.36 -3.87 7.42
C VAL A 129 -10.68 -5.23 8.04
N GLN A 130 -9.76 -6.20 7.92
CA GLN A 130 -9.93 -7.53 8.53
C GLN A 130 -9.97 -7.44 10.06
N VAL A 131 -8.96 -6.81 10.67
CA VAL A 131 -8.85 -6.66 12.13
C VAL A 131 -9.99 -5.81 12.70
N ALA A 132 -10.46 -4.80 11.98
CA ALA A 132 -11.60 -3.99 12.40
C ALA A 132 -12.89 -4.84 12.48
N ALA A 133 -13.14 -5.66 11.47
CA ALA A 133 -14.38 -6.43 11.35
C ALA A 133 -14.36 -7.73 12.17
N LEU A 134 -13.21 -8.39 12.27
CA LEU A 134 -13.09 -9.76 12.78
C LEU A 134 -12.21 -9.88 14.03
N HIS A 135 -11.46 -8.84 14.39
CA HIS A 135 -10.40 -8.89 15.42
C HIS A 135 -9.27 -9.89 15.14
N GLU A 136 -9.19 -10.38 13.90
CA GLU A 136 -8.15 -11.27 13.38
C GLU A 136 -7.93 -10.99 11.89
N VAL A 137 -6.83 -11.50 11.35
CA VAL A 137 -6.58 -11.59 9.92
C VAL A 137 -7.13 -12.93 9.44
N ASN A 138 -8.06 -12.88 8.49
CA ASN A 138 -8.71 -14.05 7.92
C ASN A 138 -9.08 -13.75 6.47
N GLU A 139 -8.17 -14.08 5.55
CA GLU A 139 -8.28 -13.67 4.15
C GLU A 139 -9.55 -14.18 3.48
N ASP A 140 -10.03 -15.37 3.86
CA ASP A 140 -11.20 -16.05 3.28
C ASP A 140 -12.51 -15.28 3.50
N TYR A 141 -12.62 -14.52 4.60
CA TYR A 141 -13.88 -13.86 4.94
C TYR A 141 -14.28 -12.78 3.93
N PHE A 142 -13.31 -12.01 3.42
CA PHE A 142 -13.57 -10.92 2.47
C PHE A 142 -13.24 -11.26 1.03
N LEU A 143 -12.54 -12.38 0.77
CA LEU A 143 -12.11 -12.79 -0.55
C LEU A 143 -13.28 -12.88 -1.55
N HIS A 144 -13.04 -12.42 -2.78
CA HIS A 144 -13.89 -12.73 -3.93
C HIS A 144 -13.04 -13.32 -5.06
N ASP A 145 -13.60 -14.32 -5.72
CA ASP A 145 -13.05 -15.01 -6.88
C ASP A 145 -13.19 -14.21 -8.19
N ASP A 146 -13.99 -13.13 -8.19
CA ASP A 146 -14.19 -12.22 -9.32
C ASP A 146 -13.48 -10.86 -9.15
N THR A 147 -13.23 -10.18 -10.27
CA THR A 147 -12.58 -8.86 -10.29
C THR A 147 -13.61 -7.75 -10.13
N ARG A 148 -13.71 -7.16 -8.93
CA ARG A 148 -14.63 -6.07 -8.58
C ARG A 148 -13.95 -4.71 -8.42
N ASN A 149 -12.66 -4.62 -8.74
CA ASN A 149 -11.79 -3.50 -8.39
C ASN A 149 -11.78 -3.24 -6.87
N CYS A 150 -11.72 -4.31 -6.08
CA CYS A 150 -11.73 -4.29 -4.62
C CYS A 150 -10.37 -4.70 -4.04
N LEU A 151 -10.05 -4.20 -2.84
CA LEU A 151 -8.90 -4.66 -2.05
C LEU A 151 -8.85 -6.18 -1.85
N PHE A 152 -10.01 -6.83 -1.83
CA PHE A 152 -10.16 -8.26 -1.55
C PHE A 152 -10.41 -9.12 -2.79
N ASP A 153 -10.25 -8.56 -3.99
CA ASP A 153 -10.27 -9.37 -5.21
C ASP A 153 -9.11 -10.37 -5.21
N MET A 154 -9.34 -11.60 -5.64
CA MET A 154 -8.23 -12.53 -5.90
C MET A 154 -7.30 -11.98 -6.99
N CYS A 155 -6.00 -12.12 -6.77
CA CYS A 155 -4.99 -11.86 -7.80
C CYS A 155 -4.55 -13.20 -8.39
N GLY A 156 -5.24 -13.67 -9.43
CA GLY A 156 -4.88 -14.90 -10.13
C GLY A 156 -3.48 -14.82 -10.76
N LEU A 157 -3.07 -13.64 -11.20
CA LEU A 157 -1.69 -13.34 -11.56
C LEU A 157 -1.10 -12.37 -10.54
N LYS A 158 0.14 -12.62 -10.10
CA LYS A 158 0.83 -11.75 -9.13
C LYS A 158 0.92 -10.29 -9.62
N ARG A 159 1.01 -10.05 -10.94
CA ARG A 159 1.03 -8.69 -11.52
C ARG A 159 -0.23 -7.86 -11.23
N ASP A 160 -1.36 -8.52 -10.97
CA ASP A 160 -2.65 -7.85 -10.77
C ASP A 160 -2.67 -7.06 -9.44
N ILE A 161 -1.67 -7.24 -8.57
CA ILE A 161 -1.48 -6.43 -7.37
C ILE A 161 -1.32 -4.94 -7.69
N ALA A 162 -0.73 -4.58 -8.84
CA ALA A 162 -0.59 -3.18 -9.23
C ALA A 162 -1.93 -2.56 -9.62
N ILE A 163 -2.86 -3.35 -10.15
CA ILE A 163 -4.24 -2.92 -10.39
C ILE A 163 -4.95 -2.73 -9.05
N LYS A 164 -4.89 -3.75 -8.18
CA LYS A 164 -5.49 -3.74 -6.83
C LYS A 164 -5.05 -2.55 -5.98
N TYR A 165 -3.75 -2.28 -5.92
CA TYR A 165 -3.17 -1.24 -5.06
C TYR A 165 -2.89 0.07 -5.80
N GLY A 166 -3.05 0.13 -7.12
CA GLY A 166 -2.90 1.37 -7.90
C GLY A 166 -4.01 2.38 -7.58
N MET A 167 -5.24 1.90 -7.47
CA MET A 167 -6.43 2.68 -7.10
C MET A 167 -7.39 1.81 -6.26
N PRO A 168 -7.01 1.49 -5.02
CA PRO A 168 -7.79 0.59 -4.19
C PRO A 168 -9.18 1.16 -3.88
N SER A 169 -10.15 0.26 -3.77
CA SER A 169 -11.50 0.59 -3.33
C SER A 169 -12.15 -0.60 -2.61
N LEU A 170 -13.34 -0.41 -2.06
CA LEU A 170 -14.17 -1.51 -1.55
C LEU A 170 -15.42 -1.66 -2.41
N CYS A 171 -15.76 -2.89 -2.76
CA CYS A 171 -17.01 -3.20 -3.44
C CYS A 171 -18.20 -3.11 -2.46
N PRO A 172 -19.44 -2.95 -2.96
CA PRO A 172 -20.63 -2.89 -2.11
C PRO A 172 -20.81 -4.11 -1.19
N SER A 173 -20.36 -5.30 -1.62
CA SER A 173 -20.43 -6.51 -0.81
C SER A 173 -19.48 -6.47 0.39
N CYS A 174 -18.23 -6.01 0.22
CA CYS A 174 -17.31 -5.79 1.35
C CYS A 174 -17.85 -4.74 2.31
N ILE A 175 -18.40 -3.64 1.79
CA ILE A 175 -18.97 -2.57 2.61
C ILE A 175 -20.12 -3.13 3.46
N ALA A 176 -21.04 -3.87 2.86
CA ALA A 176 -22.14 -4.50 3.58
C ALA A 176 -21.65 -5.50 4.64
N LYS A 177 -20.60 -6.30 4.34
CA LYS A 177 -19.97 -7.19 5.32
C LYS A 177 -19.42 -6.39 6.51
N ILE A 178 -18.65 -5.33 6.26
CA ILE A 178 -18.10 -4.46 7.32
C ILE A 178 -19.23 -3.85 8.15
N GLU A 179 -20.26 -3.28 7.51
CA GLU A 179 -21.38 -2.63 8.19
C GLU A 179 -22.25 -3.62 8.99
N SER A 180 -22.21 -4.92 8.66
CA SER A 180 -22.87 -5.97 9.43
C SER A 180 -22.11 -6.38 10.70
N THR A 181 -20.86 -5.94 10.86
CA THR A 181 -20.04 -6.17 12.06
C THR A 181 -20.11 -4.98 13.03
N ALA A 182 -19.53 -5.12 14.22
CA ALA A 182 -19.55 -4.09 15.27
C ALA A 182 -18.56 -2.93 15.05
N VAL A 183 -18.21 -2.64 13.80
CA VAL A 183 -17.24 -1.59 13.43
C VAL A 183 -17.85 -0.19 13.62
N ASP A 184 -17.02 0.79 14.00
CA ASP A 184 -17.41 2.19 14.14
C ASP A 184 -17.99 2.72 12.82
N LYS A 185 -19.12 3.44 12.89
CA LYS A 185 -19.79 4.02 11.71
C LYS A 185 -18.90 4.97 10.90
N GLU A 186 -17.89 5.58 11.53
CA GLU A 186 -16.92 6.45 10.85
C GLU A 186 -15.85 5.67 10.07
N PHE A 187 -15.70 4.36 10.28
CA PHE A 187 -14.63 3.56 9.68
C PHE A 187 -14.63 3.59 8.16
N VAL A 188 -15.75 3.21 7.52
CA VAL A 188 -15.86 3.19 6.05
C VAL A 188 -15.67 4.59 5.45
N PRO A 189 -16.28 5.67 5.97
CA PRO A 189 -15.98 7.04 5.54
C PRO A 189 -14.50 7.44 5.66
N LEU A 190 -13.81 7.03 6.72
CA LEU A 190 -12.38 7.31 6.92
C LEU A 190 -11.51 6.50 5.94
N LEU A 191 -11.84 5.22 5.73
CA LEU A 191 -11.17 4.35 4.76
C LEU A 191 -11.29 4.88 3.33
N ASN A 192 -12.48 5.35 2.94
CA ASN A 192 -12.68 5.99 1.64
C ASN A 192 -11.89 7.31 1.49
N LYS A 193 -11.56 8.00 2.59
CA LYS A 193 -10.62 9.14 2.54
C LYS A 193 -9.19 8.68 2.33
N GLU A 194 -8.77 7.59 2.96
CA GLU A 194 -7.43 7.02 2.74
C GLU A 194 -7.23 6.56 1.28
N PHE A 195 -8.24 5.95 0.64
CA PHE A 195 -8.16 5.58 -0.78
C PHE A 195 -7.87 6.76 -1.71
N LYS A 196 -8.30 7.98 -1.36
CA LYS A 196 -8.00 9.18 -2.15
C LYS A 196 -6.53 9.60 -2.12
N SER A 197 -5.74 9.05 -1.18
CA SER A 197 -4.30 9.28 -1.12
C SER A 197 -3.54 8.52 -2.21
N PHE A 198 -4.11 7.41 -2.72
CA PHE A 198 -3.52 6.59 -3.77
C PHE A 198 -3.63 7.32 -5.10
N LYS A 199 -2.48 7.73 -5.63
CA LYS A 199 -2.39 8.45 -6.91
C LYS A 199 -1.20 7.93 -7.67
N LYS A 200 -1.35 7.74 -8.98
CA LYS A 200 -0.21 7.61 -9.89
C LYS A 200 0.70 8.84 -9.75
N LEU A 201 1.99 8.69 -10.04
CA LEU A 201 2.92 9.81 -10.07
C LEU A 201 2.41 10.89 -11.04
N LEU A 202 2.68 12.17 -10.72
CA LEU A 202 2.18 13.32 -11.46
C LEU A 202 2.46 13.18 -12.97
N PHE A 203 3.69 12.78 -13.32
CA PHE A 203 4.12 12.54 -14.68
C PHE A 203 3.17 11.60 -15.44
N TYR A 204 2.85 10.44 -14.87
CA TYR A 204 1.94 9.48 -15.51
C TYR A 204 0.49 9.94 -15.53
N ARG A 205 0.05 10.71 -14.53
CA ARG A 205 -1.27 11.35 -14.57
C ARG A 205 -1.39 12.37 -15.70
N ILE A 206 -0.31 13.10 -15.98
CA ILE A 206 -0.25 14.02 -17.12
C ILE A 206 -0.30 13.24 -18.43
N ILE A 207 0.52 12.18 -18.57
CA ILE A 207 0.50 11.33 -19.78
C ILE A 207 -0.89 10.73 -20.01
N ASP A 208 -1.51 10.17 -18.98
CA ASP A 208 -2.85 9.60 -19.06
C ASP A 208 -3.89 10.66 -19.45
N PHE A 209 -3.77 11.89 -18.92
CA PHE A 209 -4.62 13.01 -19.31
C PHE A 209 -4.44 13.39 -20.79
N VAL A 210 -3.20 13.51 -21.26
CA VAL A 210 -2.87 13.82 -22.66
C VAL A 210 -3.45 12.76 -23.59
N LYS A 211 -3.27 11.48 -23.26
CA LYS A 211 -3.81 10.35 -24.04
C LYS A 211 -5.34 10.31 -24.04
N ARG A 212 -5.98 10.55 -22.89
CA ARG A 212 -7.44 10.46 -22.74
C ARG A 212 -8.17 11.67 -23.33
N LYS A 213 -7.56 12.86 -23.31
CA LYS A 213 -8.16 14.11 -23.79
C LYS A 213 -7.19 14.92 -24.66
N PRO A 214 -6.82 14.40 -25.85
CA PRO A 214 -5.78 15.02 -26.68
C PRO A 214 -6.14 16.45 -27.12
N LEU A 215 -7.38 16.69 -27.53
CA LEU A 215 -7.83 18.04 -27.95
C LEU A 215 -7.72 19.05 -26.80
N LEU A 216 -8.15 18.68 -25.60
CA LEU A 216 -8.05 19.56 -24.43
C LEU A 216 -6.59 19.84 -24.07
N SER A 217 -5.72 18.83 -24.17
CA SER A 217 -4.29 18.99 -23.95
C SER A 217 -3.64 19.97 -24.94
N ILE A 218 -4.03 19.90 -26.22
CA ILE A 218 -3.56 20.84 -27.25
C ILE A 218 -4.03 22.25 -26.91
N THR A 219 -5.31 22.44 -26.56
CA THR A 219 -5.86 23.74 -26.19
C THR A 219 -5.12 24.35 -25.00
N ILE A 220 -4.89 23.56 -23.93
CA ILE A 220 -4.12 24.01 -22.76
C ILE A 220 -2.71 24.43 -23.19
N THR A 221 -2.04 23.65 -24.03
CA THR A 221 -0.68 23.94 -24.49
C THR A 221 -0.62 25.27 -25.27
N VAL A 222 -1.57 25.51 -26.17
CA VAL A 222 -1.66 26.76 -26.93
C VAL A 222 -1.86 27.96 -26.00
N ILE A 223 -2.83 27.86 -25.07
CA ILE A 223 -3.11 28.93 -24.10
C ILE A 223 -1.89 29.21 -23.22
N SER A 224 -1.27 28.16 -22.66
CA SER A 224 -0.07 28.28 -21.82
C SER A 224 1.09 28.93 -22.57
N THR A 225 1.26 28.62 -23.86
CA THR A 225 2.31 29.22 -24.70
C THR A 225 2.07 30.72 -24.90
N ILE A 226 0.83 31.12 -25.20
CA ILE A 226 0.47 32.53 -25.35
C ILE A 226 0.72 33.29 -24.03
N MET A 227 0.29 32.73 -22.89
CA MET A 227 0.51 33.35 -21.58
C MET A 227 2.00 33.49 -21.25
N MET A 228 2.81 32.45 -21.47
CA MET A 228 4.26 32.49 -21.29
C MET A 228 4.90 33.62 -22.10
N ASN A 229 4.46 33.82 -23.35
CA ASN A 229 5.00 34.85 -24.24
C ASN A 229 4.65 36.27 -23.76
N VAL A 230 3.41 36.48 -23.30
CA VAL A 230 2.98 37.74 -22.68
C VAL A 230 3.76 38.02 -21.39
N LEU A 231 3.91 37.03 -20.52
CA LEU A 231 4.71 37.12 -19.29
C LEU A 231 6.18 37.45 -19.58
N SER A 232 6.78 36.80 -20.57
CA SER A 232 8.15 37.05 -20.99
C SER A 232 8.34 38.48 -21.50
N SER A 233 7.40 38.96 -22.31
CA SER A 233 7.43 40.33 -22.84
C SER A 233 7.29 41.37 -21.73
N PHE A 234 6.38 41.13 -20.78
CA PHE A 234 6.20 41.98 -19.60
C PHE A 234 7.45 42.01 -18.71
N LEU A 235 8.05 40.84 -18.43
CA LEU A 235 9.30 40.73 -17.66
C LEU A 235 10.46 41.48 -18.34
N PHE A 236 10.55 41.39 -19.67
CA PHE A 236 11.58 42.09 -20.44
C PHE A 236 11.46 43.61 -20.30
N GLU A 237 10.25 44.16 -20.47
CA GLU A 237 10.03 45.60 -20.30
C GLU A 237 10.27 46.06 -18.86
N LEU A 238 9.87 45.26 -17.86
CA LEU A 238 10.16 45.56 -16.45
C LEU A 238 11.66 45.63 -16.20
N LEU A 239 12.43 44.64 -16.66
CA LEU A 239 13.89 44.60 -16.50
C LEU A 239 14.57 45.75 -17.22
N LYS A 240 14.12 46.08 -18.44
CA LYS A 240 14.62 47.24 -19.21
C LYS A 240 14.34 48.58 -18.53
N SER A 241 13.31 48.68 -17.69
CA SER A 241 13.03 49.90 -16.93
C SER A 241 13.87 50.04 -15.65
N LEU A 242 14.45 48.92 -15.17
CA LEU A 242 15.25 48.84 -13.94
C LEU A 242 16.76 48.99 -14.17
N PHE A 243 17.23 48.79 -15.40
CA PHE A 243 18.63 48.91 -15.85
C PHE A 243 18.75 49.94 -16.97
#